data_AF-A0A915HZK2-F1
#
_entry.id   AF-A0A915HZK2-F1
#
_cell.length_a   1.000
_cell.length_b   1.000
_cell.length_c   1.000
_cell.angle_alpha   90.00
_cell.angle_beta   90.00
_cell.angle_gamma   90.00
#
_symmetry.space_group_name_H-M   'P 1'
#
loop_
_entity.id
_entity.type
_entity.pdbx_description
1 polymer ?
#
loop_
_entity_poly.entity_id
_entity_poly.type
_entity_poly.pdbx_seq_one_letter_code
_entity_poly.pdbx_strand_id
1 'polypeptide(L)'
;KSSGLIGEDGKSIAAVTYDNNTDGTANRESVTLAGKSGTKLTNVKAAELSATSTDAVNGSQLFATNESLGDLKDALKDVTYDKNADGTPNYNSVTLGGGKSTGPVTLSNVAKGTAGTDAVNVDQLNDLEDS
;
A
#
# COMPACT_ATOMS: atom_id res chain seq x y z
N LYS A 1 4.16 28.71 44.74
CA LYS A 1 3.69 28.01 43.51
C LYS A 1 4.92 27.78 42.65
N SER A 2 5.31 26.53 42.39
CA SER A 2 6.36 26.23 41.41
C SER A 2 5.91 26.74 40.05
N SER A 3 6.40 27.93 39.66
CA SER A 3 6.16 28.55 38.36
C SER A 3 7.13 28.01 37.30
N GLY A 4 7.70 26.83 37.52
CA GLY A 4 8.71 26.20 36.67
C GLY A 4 8.20 24.95 36.00
N LEU A 5 8.85 24.55 34.91
CA LEU A 5 8.58 23.28 34.23
C LEU A 5 9.00 22.06 35.05
N ILE A 6 9.66 22.27 36.20
CA ILE A 6 10.26 21.26 37.07
C ILE A 6 9.56 21.27 38.44
N GLY A 7 9.18 20.09 38.92
CA GLY A 7 8.60 19.83 40.23
C GLY A 7 9.63 19.83 41.35
N GLU A 8 9.15 19.76 42.59
CA GLU A 8 10.00 19.72 43.79
C GLU A 8 10.87 18.45 43.87
N ASP A 9 10.51 17.41 43.10
CA ASP A 9 11.25 16.17 42.91
C ASP A 9 12.30 16.26 41.78
N GLY A 10 12.48 17.43 41.17
CA GLY A 10 13.39 17.64 40.05
C GLY A 10 12.90 17.09 38.71
N LYS A 11 11.69 16.54 38.64
CA LYS A 11 11.12 16.00 37.39
C LYS A 11 10.25 17.02 36.68
N SER A 12 10.10 16.88 35.36
CA SER A 12 9.20 17.74 34.61
C SER A 12 7.73 17.45 34.95
N ILE A 13 6.94 18.50 35.17
CA ILE A 13 5.51 18.36 35.56
C ILE A 13 4.61 18.03 34.35
N ALA A 14 4.97 18.53 33.16
CA ALA A 14 4.19 18.35 31.93
C ALA A 14 5.05 18.52 30.66
N ALA A 15 6.24 17.92 30.64
CA ALA A 15 7.13 17.97 29.47
C ALA A 15 7.38 16.56 28.92
N VAL A 16 7.59 16.50 27.61
CA VAL A 16 8.25 15.35 26.98
C VAL A 16 9.74 15.59 27.10
N THR A 17 10.46 14.65 27.70
CA THR A 17 11.91 14.72 27.90
C THR A 17 12.61 13.66 27.06
N TYR A 18 13.90 13.88 26.81
CA TYR A 18 14.80 12.84 26.34
C TYR A 18 14.81 11.65 27.30
N ASP A 19 15.12 10.47 26.74
CA ASP A 19 15.43 9.30 27.56
C ASP A 19 16.74 9.50 28.33
N ASN A 20 17.07 8.61 29.26
CA ASN A 20 18.32 8.69 30.02
C ASN A 20 19.30 7.59 29.60
N ASN A 21 20.58 7.93 29.62
CA ASN A 21 21.69 6.98 29.60
C ASN A 21 21.73 6.19 30.92
N THR A 22 22.48 5.09 30.94
CA THR A 22 22.68 4.26 32.14
C THR A 22 23.29 5.04 33.31
N ASP A 23 24.10 6.06 33.02
CA ASP A 23 24.72 6.94 34.03
C ASP A 23 23.77 8.04 34.54
N GLY A 24 22.52 8.06 34.07
CA GLY A 24 21.50 9.03 34.47
C GLY A 24 21.55 10.36 33.72
N THR A 25 22.46 10.55 32.75
CA THR A 25 22.48 11.74 31.89
C THR A 25 21.45 11.64 30.76
N ALA A 26 21.07 12.76 30.14
CA ALA A 26 20.10 12.76 29.05
C ALA A 26 20.66 12.11 27.76
N ASN A 27 19.93 11.14 27.22
CA ASN A 27 20.17 10.52 25.92
C ASN A 27 19.41 11.27 24.82
N ARG A 28 20.15 11.98 23.96
CA ARG A 28 19.58 12.80 22.87
C ARG A 28 19.20 12.02 21.61
N GLU A 29 19.34 10.70 21.64
CA GLU A 29 19.00 9.83 20.50
C GLU A 29 17.52 9.39 20.50
N SER A 30 16.85 9.44 21.65
CA SER A 30 15.46 8.94 21.76
C SER A 30 14.60 9.69 22.77
N VAL A 31 13.30 9.55 22.55
CA VAL A 31 12.23 10.02 23.44
C VAL A 31 11.20 8.89 23.50
N THR A 32 10.95 8.36 24.69
CA THR A 32 9.95 7.31 24.89
C THR A 32 8.66 7.86 25.48
N LEU A 33 7.53 7.69 24.78
CA LEU A 33 6.21 8.07 25.28
C LEU A 33 5.63 6.98 26.19
N ALA A 34 5.91 7.06 27.49
CA ALA A 34 5.64 6.01 28.50
C ALA A 34 4.17 5.79 28.92
N GLY A 35 3.20 6.19 28.08
CA GLY A 35 1.78 5.91 28.32
C GLY A 35 1.52 4.40 28.34
N LYS A 36 0.76 3.90 29.32
CA LYS A 36 0.50 2.45 29.53
C LYS A 36 -0.08 1.74 28.29
N SER A 37 -0.86 2.45 27.47
CA SER A 37 -1.45 1.94 26.23
C SER A 37 -0.89 2.69 25.01
N GLY A 38 0.32 3.23 25.13
CA GLY A 38 0.86 4.23 24.22
C GLY A 38 0.32 5.63 24.50
N THR A 39 0.87 6.60 23.77
CA THR A 39 0.45 8.01 23.83
C THR A 39 0.11 8.48 22.43
N LYS A 40 -1.05 9.10 22.25
CA LYS A 40 -1.42 9.71 20.96
C LYS A 40 -0.67 11.03 20.79
N LEU A 41 0.03 11.17 19.67
CA LEU A 41 0.54 12.45 19.21
C LEU A 41 -0.45 13.00 18.16
N THR A 42 -1.08 14.12 18.48
CA THR A 42 -2.12 14.74 17.64
C THR A 42 -1.74 16.16 17.27
N ASN A 43 -2.47 16.76 16.33
CA ASN A 43 -2.16 18.08 15.77
C ASN A 43 -0.76 18.15 15.12
N VAL A 44 -0.29 17.02 14.59
CA VAL A 44 0.93 16.95 13.78
C VAL A 44 0.60 17.48 12.39
N LYS A 45 1.21 18.61 12.01
CA LYS A 45 1.10 19.16 10.66
C LYS A 45 1.62 18.12 9.66
N ALA A 46 1.05 18.07 8.46
CA ALA A 46 1.56 17.20 7.41
C ALA A 46 3.04 17.51 7.15
N ALA A 47 3.86 16.47 7.18
CA ALA A 47 5.28 16.53 6.91
C ALA A 47 5.55 16.94 5.46
N GLU A 48 6.69 17.59 5.23
CA GLU A 48 7.26 17.62 3.88
C GLU A 48 7.78 16.22 3.53
N LEU A 49 7.35 15.67 2.40
CA LEU A 49 7.78 14.35 1.94
C LEU A 49 8.93 14.50 0.95
N SER A 50 10.15 14.21 1.41
CA SER A 50 11.37 14.27 0.62
C SER A 50 12.36 13.20 1.09
N ALA A 51 13.36 12.87 0.26
CA ALA A 51 14.34 11.82 0.57
C ALA A 51 15.19 12.10 1.83
N THR A 52 15.23 13.35 2.27
CA THR A 52 16.01 13.81 3.42
C THR A 52 15.15 14.31 4.57
N SER A 53 13.82 14.17 4.49
CA SER A 53 12.90 14.64 5.53
C SER A 53 13.08 13.85 6.83
N THR A 54 13.08 14.56 7.94
CA THR A 54 13.08 13.99 9.31
C THR A 54 11.77 14.31 10.05
N ASP A 55 10.77 14.81 9.33
CA ASP A 55 9.49 15.21 9.90
C ASP A 55 8.65 13.98 10.27
N ALA A 56 7.88 14.10 11.34
CA ALA A 56 6.87 13.11 11.68
C ALA A 56 5.72 13.15 10.68
N VAL A 57 5.45 12.02 10.01
CA VAL A 57 4.27 11.87 9.14
C VAL A 57 3.00 11.71 9.97
N ASN A 58 1.91 12.29 9.50
CA ASN A 58 0.61 12.18 10.18
C ASN A 58 -0.34 11.18 9.49
N GLY A 59 -1.48 10.93 10.13
CA GLY A 59 -2.47 9.96 9.63
C GLY A 59 -3.03 10.29 8.24
N SER A 60 -3.20 11.57 7.88
CA SER A 60 -3.73 11.95 6.55
C SER A 60 -2.77 11.59 5.41
N GLN A 61 -1.46 11.68 5.64
CA GLN A 61 -0.45 11.32 4.65
C GLN A 61 -0.39 9.81 4.44
N LEU A 62 -0.42 9.02 5.52
CA LEU A 62 -0.48 7.57 5.41
C LEU A 62 -1.81 7.09 4.79
N PHE A 63 -2.91 7.77 5.09
CA PHE A 63 -4.22 7.49 4.49
C PHE A 63 -4.19 7.69 2.97
N ALA A 64 -3.67 8.81 2.47
CA ALA A 64 -3.54 9.06 1.03
C ALA A 64 -2.70 7.99 0.31
N THR A 65 -1.60 7.55 0.92
CA THR A 65 -0.81 6.41 0.41
C THR A 65 -1.63 5.12 0.37
N ASN A 66 -2.43 4.85 1.40
CA ASN A 66 -3.26 3.65 1.46
C ASN A 66 -4.41 3.68 0.45
N GLU A 67 -4.99 4.85 0.16
CA GLU A 67 -5.95 5.01 -0.95
C GLU A 67 -5.29 4.68 -2.28
N SER A 68 -4.12 5.27 -2.56
CA SER A 68 -3.36 4.99 -3.78
C SER A 68 -3.00 3.51 -3.93
N LEU A 69 -2.67 2.83 -2.82
CA LEU A 69 -2.42 1.38 -2.80
C LEU A 69 -3.69 0.57 -3.06
N GLY A 70 -4.83 1.02 -2.53
CA GLY A 70 -6.14 0.43 -2.79
C GLY A 70 -6.51 0.51 -4.27
N ASP A 71 -6.35 1.69 -4.87
CA ASP A 71 -6.59 1.93 -6.29
C ASP A 71 -5.69 1.06 -7.16
N LEU A 72 -4.41 0.96 -6.83
CA LEU A 72 -3.47 0.08 -7.54
C LEU A 72 -3.91 -1.39 -7.42
N LYS A 73 -4.28 -1.84 -6.22
CA LYS A 73 -4.77 -3.20 -6.01
C LYS A 73 -6.02 -3.49 -6.83
N ASP A 74 -6.91 -2.53 -6.97
CA ASP A 74 -8.12 -2.67 -7.77
C ASP A 74 -7.84 -2.63 -9.27
N ALA A 75 -6.91 -1.79 -9.72
CA ALA A 75 -6.42 -1.78 -11.10
C ALA A 75 -5.73 -3.11 -11.48
N LEU A 76 -5.07 -3.77 -10.52
CA LEU A 76 -4.45 -5.07 -10.73
C LEU A 76 -5.45 -6.25 -10.73
N LYS A 77 -6.76 -6.03 -10.57
CA LYS A 77 -7.79 -7.11 -10.63
C LYS A 77 -8.13 -7.57 -12.05
N ASP A 78 -7.20 -7.39 -13.00
CA ASP A 78 -7.32 -7.81 -14.39
C ASP A 78 -7.01 -9.29 -14.60
N VAL A 79 -7.26 -9.75 -15.83
CA VAL A 79 -7.17 -11.13 -16.35
C VAL A 79 -6.12 -12.00 -15.62
N THR A 80 -6.60 -12.85 -14.71
CA THR A 80 -5.78 -13.84 -14.01
C THR A 80 -6.06 -15.26 -14.53
N TYR A 81 -5.17 -16.20 -14.21
CA TYR A 81 -5.50 -17.62 -14.28
C TYR A 81 -6.70 -17.93 -13.40
N ASP A 82 -7.50 -18.90 -13.83
CA ASP A 82 -8.54 -19.49 -12.99
C ASP A 82 -7.90 -20.23 -11.81
N LYS A 83 -8.71 -20.61 -10.81
CA LYS A 83 -8.22 -21.38 -9.66
C LYS A 83 -8.71 -22.82 -9.71
N ASN A 84 -7.88 -23.74 -9.24
CA ASN A 84 -8.29 -25.09 -8.90
C ASN A 84 -9.18 -25.06 -7.64
N ALA A 85 -9.86 -26.18 -7.35
CA ALA A 85 -10.72 -26.31 -6.17
C ALA A 85 -9.96 -26.13 -4.83
N ASP A 86 -8.66 -26.39 -4.82
CA ASP A 86 -7.77 -26.19 -3.65
C ASP A 86 -7.26 -24.75 -3.50
N GLY A 87 -7.66 -23.85 -4.40
CA GLY A 87 -7.28 -22.44 -4.40
C GLY A 87 -5.96 -22.10 -5.11
N THR A 88 -5.22 -23.10 -5.61
CA THR A 88 -4.00 -22.87 -6.41
C THR A 88 -4.32 -22.36 -7.82
N PRO A 89 -3.39 -21.63 -8.49
CA PRO A 89 -3.60 -21.21 -9.87
C PRO A 89 -3.72 -22.40 -10.85
N ASN A 90 -4.71 -22.35 -11.73
CA ASN A 90 -4.87 -23.25 -12.87
C ASN A 90 -4.30 -22.60 -14.13
N TYR A 91 -3.06 -22.93 -14.46
CA TYR A 91 -2.36 -22.36 -15.63
C TYR A 91 -2.95 -22.77 -17.00
N ASN A 92 -3.95 -23.66 -17.02
CA ASN A 92 -4.59 -24.11 -18.26
C ASN A 92 -5.85 -23.31 -18.63
N SER A 93 -6.30 -22.37 -17.79
CA SER A 93 -7.55 -21.63 -18.04
C SER A 93 -7.50 -20.19 -17.56
N VAL A 94 -8.16 -19.33 -18.32
CA VAL A 94 -8.36 -17.91 -18.04
C VAL A 94 -9.80 -17.57 -18.39
N THR A 95 -10.59 -17.16 -17.39
CA THR A 95 -11.94 -16.64 -17.61
C THR A 95 -11.93 -15.12 -17.77
N LEU A 96 -12.26 -14.62 -18.97
CA LEU A 96 -12.36 -13.19 -19.25
C LEU A 96 -13.60 -12.55 -18.60
N GLY A 97 -13.52 -11.25 -18.29
CA GLY A 97 -14.59 -10.52 -17.60
C GLY A 97 -14.55 -10.68 -16.08
N GLY A 98 -13.50 -11.32 -15.56
CA GLY A 98 -13.18 -11.44 -14.13
C GLY A 98 -14.27 -12.08 -13.28
N GLY A 99 -15.13 -12.90 -13.90
CA GLY A 99 -16.31 -13.48 -13.28
C GLY A 99 -17.38 -12.48 -12.84
N LYS A 100 -17.22 -11.18 -13.17
CA LYS A 100 -18.16 -10.10 -12.81
C LYS A 100 -19.14 -9.79 -13.94
N SER A 101 -18.68 -9.92 -15.19
CA SER A 101 -19.53 -9.77 -16.37
C SER A 101 -20.13 -11.13 -16.78
N THR A 102 -21.40 -11.13 -17.16
CA THR A 102 -22.08 -12.29 -17.77
C THR A 102 -22.06 -12.24 -19.29
N GLY A 103 -21.65 -11.12 -19.89
CA GLY A 103 -21.49 -10.96 -21.34
C GLY A 103 -20.10 -11.36 -21.83
N PRO A 104 -19.96 -11.76 -23.11
CA PRO A 104 -18.66 -12.07 -23.71
C PRO A 104 -17.75 -10.84 -23.74
N VAL A 105 -16.45 -11.07 -23.61
CA VAL A 105 -15.43 -10.01 -23.71
C VAL A 105 -14.86 -10.00 -25.12
N THR A 106 -14.81 -8.83 -25.75
CA THR A 106 -14.10 -8.64 -27.01
C THR A 106 -12.59 -8.60 -26.75
N LEU A 107 -11.84 -9.48 -27.39
CA LEU A 107 -10.37 -9.46 -27.38
C LEU A 107 -9.89 -8.79 -28.67
N SER A 108 -9.31 -7.60 -28.55
CA SER A 108 -8.86 -6.80 -29.70
C SER A 108 -7.34 -6.66 -29.71
N ASN A 109 -6.79 -6.14 -30.82
CA ASN A 109 -5.35 -6.03 -31.04
C ASN A 109 -4.61 -7.38 -30.96
N VAL A 110 -5.27 -8.45 -31.40
CA VAL A 110 -4.68 -9.79 -31.54
C VAL A 110 -4.03 -9.87 -32.91
N ALA A 111 -2.70 -10.05 -32.93
CA ALA A 111 -1.96 -10.28 -34.17
C ALA A 111 -2.36 -11.62 -34.82
N LYS A 112 -2.08 -11.79 -36.12
CA LYS A 112 -2.30 -13.07 -36.80
C LYS A 112 -1.46 -14.16 -36.12
N GLY A 113 -2.09 -15.27 -35.72
CA GLY A 113 -1.42 -16.42 -35.13
C GLY A 113 -0.55 -17.15 -36.16
N THR A 114 0.63 -17.62 -35.75
CA THR A 114 1.60 -18.28 -36.64
C THR A 114 1.90 -19.72 -36.20
N ALA A 115 1.91 -19.98 -34.90
CA ALA A 115 2.02 -21.31 -34.32
C ALA A 115 0.63 -21.92 -34.11
N GLY A 116 0.55 -23.25 -34.03
CA GLY A 116 -0.70 -23.96 -33.76
C GLY A 116 -1.30 -23.71 -32.37
N THR A 117 -0.60 -22.99 -31.49
CA THR A 117 -1.04 -22.60 -30.14
C THR A 117 -1.38 -21.12 -30.02
N ASP A 118 -1.22 -20.35 -31.09
CA ASP A 118 -1.58 -18.94 -31.10
C ASP A 118 -3.10 -18.79 -31.27
N ALA A 119 -3.66 -17.70 -30.76
CA ALA A 119 -5.03 -17.35 -31.09
C ALA A 119 -5.16 -16.94 -32.57
N VAL A 120 -6.26 -17.32 -33.21
CA VAL A 120 -6.61 -16.90 -34.56
C VAL A 120 -7.37 -15.57 -34.48
N ASN A 121 -7.01 -14.60 -35.32
CA ASN A 121 -7.75 -13.34 -35.42
C ASN A 121 -8.72 -13.34 -36.62
N VAL A 122 -9.60 -12.32 -36.71
CA VAL A 122 -10.66 -12.26 -37.73
C VAL A 122 -10.10 -12.16 -39.15
N ASP A 123 -8.96 -11.48 -39.36
CA ASP A 123 -8.35 -11.38 -40.68
C ASP A 123 -7.94 -12.76 -41.22
N GLN A 124 -7.41 -13.64 -40.37
CA GLN A 124 -7.06 -15.01 -40.78
C GLN A 124 -8.27 -15.86 -41.14
N LEU A 125 -9.43 -15.61 -40.51
CA LEU A 125 -10.68 -16.29 -40.85
C LEU A 125 -11.21 -15.80 -42.20
N ASN A 126 -11.17 -14.49 -42.45
CA ASN A 126 -11.62 -13.91 -43.73
C ASN A 126 -10.75 -14.38 -44.90
N ASP A 127 -9.43 -14.47 -44.73
CA ASP A 127 -8.51 -14.98 -45.77
C ASP A 127 -8.88 -16.41 -46.22
N LEU A 128 -9.49 -17.22 -45.35
CA LEU A 128 -9.94 -18.57 -45.65
C LEU A 128 -11.25 -18.59 -46.45
N GLU A 129 -12.18 -17.65 -46.19
CA GLU A 129 -13.46 -17.57 -46.90
C GLU A 129 -13.29 -17.09 -48.36
N ASP A 130 -12.23 -16.32 -48.63
CA ASP A 130 -11.88 -15.83 -49.97
C ASP A 130 -11.01 -16.81 -50.79
N SER A 131 -10.66 -17.99 -50.25
CA SER A 131 -9.77 -19.01 -50.87
C SER A 131 -10.53 -20.19 -51.50
#